data_AF-E1QSQ3-F1
#
_entry.id   AF-E1QSQ3-F1
#
_cell.length_a   1.000
_cell.length_b   1.000
_cell.length_c   1.000
_cell.angle_alpha   90.00
_cell.angle_beta   90.00
_cell.angle_gamma   90.00
#
_symmetry.space_group_name_H-M   'P 1'
#
loop_
_entity.id
_entity.type
_entity.pdbx_description
1 polymer ?
#
loop_
_entity_poly.entity_id
_entity_poly.type
_entity_poly.pdbx_seq_one_letter_code
_entity_poly.pdbx_strand_id
1 'polypeptide(L)'
;MVRVERDIEGLAVERLRARFPGKGNSWIKRALRRFEGGSVRQLGEDAWVVSGDPRLGDRYPSYVVRLRDGRYHCTCFETSWGLRRSAEVCTHIAAVILHREYSKLMQPVYAAVMTMECDGDHHVEVLDREVRVIRQVRVLNNDLLKPRYRVTYVITSEKPKTVMVRYACGDEIGEQEITLGKTMRYIIELIMR
;
A
#
# COMPACT_ATOMS: atom_id res chain seq x y z
N MET A 1 -3.35 18.75 -5.38
CA MET A 1 -2.82 18.27 -4.07
C MET A 1 -3.85 17.44 -3.31
N VAL A 2 -5.03 17.98 -2.97
CA VAL A 2 -6.09 17.29 -2.20
C VAL A 2 -6.60 15.96 -2.80
N ARG A 3 -6.57 15.79 -4.13
CA ARG A 3 -6.97 14.51 -4.76
C ARG A 3 -5.95 13.39 -4.49
N VAL A 4 -4.66 13.70 -4.64
CA VAL A 4 -3.57 12.73 -4.45
C VAL A 4 -3.50 12.25 -3.00
N GLU A 5 -3.63 13.17 -2.04
CA GLU A 5 -3.67 12.84 -0.62
C GLU A 5 -4.83 11.88 -0.29
N ARG A 6 -6.03 12.17 -0.81
CA ARG A 6 -7.20 11.29 -0.69
C ARG A 6 -7.02 9.92 -1.35
N ASP A 7 -6.29 9.86 -2.47
CA ASP A 7 -6.00 8.59 -3.15
C ASP A 7 -5.06 7.70 -2.31
N ILE A 8 -4.03 8.30 -1.68
CA ILE A 8 -3.09 7.58 -0.80
C ILE A 8 -3.79 7.11 0.48
N GLU A 9 -4.57 7.98 1.12
CA GLU A 9 -5.40 7.60 2.27
C GLU A 9 -6.38 6.49 1.91
N GLY A 10 -6.98 6.57 0.72
CA GLY A 10 -7.85 5.53 0.18
C GLY A 10 -7.16 4.16 0.13
N LEU A 11 -5.95 4.10 -0.44
CA LEU A 11 -5.14 2.88 -0.49
C LEU A 11 -4.80 2.36 0.93
N ALA A 12 -4.39 3.24 1.84
CA ALA A 12 -4.07 2.86 3.22
C ALA A 12 -5.30 2.29 3.96
N VAL A 13 -6.48 2.90 3.76
CA VAL A 13 -7.75 2.44 4.32
C VAL A 13 -8.18 1.09 3.73
N GLU A 14 -8.00 0.88 2.42
CA GLU A 14 -8.27 -0.40 1.77
C GLU A 14 -7.43 -1.53 2.38
N ARG A 15 -6.13 -1.29 2.60
CA ARG A 15 -5.24 -2.25 3.27
C ARG A 15 -5.66 -2.52 4.71
N LEU A 16 -6.07 -1.48 5.46
CA LEU A 16 -6.58 -1.64 6.81
C LEU A 16 -7.85 -2.52 6.83
N ARG A 17 -8.78 -2.29 5.90
CA ARG A 17 -10.01 -3.09 5.76
C ARG A 17 -9.69 -4.56 5.44
N ALA A 18 -8.79 -4.80 4.49
CA ALA A 18 -8.37 -6.15 4.11
C ALA A 18 -7.74 -6.91 5.30
N ARG A 19 -6.96 -6.21 6.14
CA ARG A 19 -6.34 -6.81 7.33
C ARG A 19 -7.32 -7.11 8.46
N PHE A 20 -8.43 -6.37 8.55
CA PHE A 20 -9.41 -6.49 9.62
C PHE A 20 -10.85 -6.59 9.07
N PRO A 21 -11.19 -7.65 8.33
CA PRO A 21 -12.47 -7.76 7.63
C PRO A 21 -13.70 -7.78 8.57
N GLY A 22 -13.52 -8.20 9.83
CA GLY A 22 -14.58 -8.22 10.84
C GLY A 22 -14.88 -6.86 11.50
N LYS A 23 -14.15 -5.79 11.16
CA LYS A 23 -14.36 -4.45 11.75
C LYS A 23 -15.30 -3.60 10.89
N GLY A 24 -16.33 -3.06 11.54
CA GLY A 24 -17.32 -2.22 10.87
C GLY A 24 -16.82 -0.83 10.46
N ASN A 25 -17.61 -0.16 9.60
CA ASN A 25 -17.28 1.17 9.07
C ASN A 25 -17.07 2.26 10.14
N SER A 26 -17.77 2.17 11.29
CA SER A 26 -17.60 3.13 12.39
C SER A 26 -16.20 3.07 13.00
N TRP A 27 -15.61 1.88 13.09
CA TRP A 27 -14.24 1.68 13.57
C TRP A 27 -13.22 2.27 12.60
N ILE A 28 -13.40 2.05 11.30
CA ILE A 28 -12.53 2.62 10.25
C ILE A 28 -12.59 4.15 10.28
N LYS A 29 -13.79 4.75 10.30
CA LYS A 29 -13.95 6.22 10.37
C LYS A 29 -13.27 6.82 11.59
N ARG A 30 -13.40 6.15 12.74
CA ARG A 30 -12.75 6.56 14.00
C ARG A 30 -11.23 6.44 13.97
N ALA A 31 -10.70 5.46 13.23
CA ALA A 31 -9.26 5.29 13.01
C ALA A 31 -8.72 6.38 12.08
N LEU A 32 -9.40 6.60 10.95
CA LEU A 32 -9.03 7.62 9.97
C LEU A 32 -9.02 9.01 10.60
N ARG A 33 -10.06 9.40 11.34
CA ARG A 33 -10.09 10.69 12.06
C ARG A 33 -8.97 10.85 13.10
N ARG A 34 -8.49 9.75 13.68
CA ARG A 34 -7.32 9.75 14.60
C ARG A 34 -5.98 9.77 13.87
N PHE A 35 -5.97 9.43 12.58
CA PHE A 35 -4.79 9.51 11.73
C PHE A 35 -4.67 10.91 11.11
N GLU A 36 -5.79 11.46 10.63
CA GLU A 36 -5.91 12.80 10.06
C GLU A 36 -5.39 13.88 11.02
N GLY A 37 -4.86 14.97 10.46
CA GLY A 37 -4.40 16.13 11.22
C GLY A 37 -3.09 15.91 12.00
N GLY A 38 -2.27 14.92 11.63
CA GLY A 38 -0.95 14.70 12.25
C GLY A 38 -1.00 14.16 13.68
N SER A 39 -2.13 13.56 14.04
CA SER A 39 -2.39 13.06 15.40
C SER A 39 -1.59 11.81 15.77
N VAL A 40 -0.86 11.22 14.81
CA VAL A 40 0.05 10.09 15.05
C VAL A 40 1.48 10.53 14.81
N ARG A 41 2.34 10.36 15.82
CA ARG A 41 3.77 10.68 15.75
C ARG A 41 4.61 9.47 16.13
N GLN A 42 5.57 9.12 15.29
CA GLN A 42 6.52 8.05 15.58
C GLN A 42 7.56 8.53 16.62
N LEU A 43 7.78 7.71 17.66
CA LEU A 43 8.80 7.94 18.70
C LEU A 43 10.08 7.13 18.45
N GLY A 44 9.94 5.99 17.78
CA GLY A 44 11.03 5.07 17.46
C GLY A 44 10.52 4.00 16.48
N GLU A 45 11.34 3.00 16.18
CA GLU A 45 11.00 1.96 15.20
C GLU A 45 9.65 1.28 15.51
N ASP A 46 9.42 0.97 16.78
CA ASP A 46 8.25 0.20 17.25
C ASP A 46 7.34 0.97 18.22
N ALA A 47 7.41 2.31 18.24
CA ALA A 47 6.61 3.11 19.17
C ALA A 47 6.03 4.38 18.53
N TRP A 48 4.76 4.66 18.83
CA TRP A 48 4.02 5.82 18.36
C TRP A 48 3.22 6.46 19.49
N VAL A 49 3.07 7.78 19.43
CA VAL A 49 2.11 8.54 20.23
C VAL A 49 0.94 8.92 19.36
N VAL A 50 -0.26 8.69 19.86
CA VAL A 50 -1.52 9.09 19.25
C VAL A 50 -2.17 10.14 20.15
N SER A 51 -2.44 11.32 19.61
CA SER A 51 -3.20 12.37 20.30
C SER A 51 -4.62 11.88 20.63
N GLY A 52 -5.09 12.17 21.84
CA GLY A 52 -6.45 11.86 22.25
C GLY A 52 -7.45 12.84 21.65
N ASP A 53 -8.60 12.33 21.20
CA ASP A 53 -9.73 13.16 20.75
C ASP A 53 -10.95 12.97 21.67
N PRO A 54 -11.28 13.94 22.54
CA PRO A 54 -12.45 13.87 23.42
C PRO A 54 -13.76 13.64 22.67
N ARG A 55 -13.88 14.12 21.41
CA ARG A 55 -15.06 13.93 20.55
C ARG A 55 -15.21 12.47 20.09
N LEU A 56 -14.16 11.66 20.26
CA LEU A 56 -14.16 10.22 20.00
C LEU A 56 -14.21 9.39 21.29
N GLY A 57 -14.40 10.03 22.45
CA GLY A 57 -14.51 9.38 23.76
C GLY A 57 -13.16 9.08 24.42
N ASP A 58 -12.09 9.74 23.98
CA ASP A 58 -10.79 9.61 24.60
C ASP A 58 -10.74 10.41 25.91
N ARG A 59 -10.26 9.78 26.99
CA ARG A 59 -10.14 10.38 28.33
C ARG A 59 -8.81 11.09 28.56
N TYR A 60 -7.77 10.66 27.85
CA TYR A 60 -6.41 11.15 28.02
C TYR A 60 -5.99 11.95 26.79
N PRO A 61 -5.12 12.97 26.94
CA PRO A 61 -4.67 13.80 25.84
C PRO A 61 -3.75 13.05 24.87
N SER A 62 -3.19 11.91 25.27
CA SER A 62 -2.36 11.08 24.41
C SER A 62 -2.40 9.61 24.82
N TYR A 63 -2.09 8.75 23.87
CA TYR A 63 -1.98 7.31 24.03
C TYR A 63 -0.68 6.82 23.39
N VAL A 64 -0.01 5.86 24.02
CA VAL A 64 1.19 5.25 23.46
C VAL A 64 0.83 3.90 22.88
N VAL A 65 1.24 3.68 21.64
CA VAL A 65 1.13 2.40 20.94
C VAL A 65 2.53 1.84 20.74
N ARG A 66 2.74 0.58 21.11
CA ARG A 66 4.00 -0.14 20.93
C ARG A 66 3.78 -1.41 20.12
N LEU A 67 4.70 -1.74 19.23
CA LEU A 67 4.77 -3.04 18.57
C LEU A 67 5.81 -3.89 19.31
N ARG A 68 5.42 -5.06 19.80
CA ARG A 68 6.32 -6.01 20.46
C ARG A 68 5.95 -7.42 20.02
N ASP A 69 6.93 -8.20 19.57
CA ASP A 69 6.73 -9.59 19.13
C ASP A 69 5.61 -9.73 18.09
N GLY A 70 5.54 -8.76 17.16
CA GLY A 70 4.51 -8.69 16.11
C GLY A 70 3.11 -8.29 16.60
N ARG A 71 2.94 -7.97 17.89
CA ARG A 71 1.65 -7.58 18.48
C ARG A 71 1.65 -6.13 18.91
N TYR A 72 0.54 -5.45 18.66
CA TYR A 72 0.35 -4.07 19.10
C TYR A 72 -0.20 -4.02 20.52
N HIS A 73 0.38 -3.16 21.34
CA HIS A 73 -0.11 -2.79 22.66
C HIS A 73 -0.43 -1.30 22.70
N CYS A 74 -1.56 -0.92 23.31
CA CYS A 74 -1.94 0.47 23.48
C CYS A 74 -2.25 0.77 24.95
N THR A 75 -1.79 1.92 25.46
CA THR A 75 -2.10 2.36 26.84
C THR A 75 -3.60 2.58 27.08
N CYS A 76 -4.44 2.67 26.04
CA CYS A 76 -5.89 2.73 26.22
C CYS A 76 -6.50 1.45 26.82
N PHE A 77 -5.75 0.35 26.78
CA PHE A 77 -6.10 -0.93 27.43
C PHE A 77 -5.93 -0.89 28.95
N GLU A 78 -5.23 0.09 29.53
CA GLU A 78 -4.95 0.15 30.97
C GLU A 78 -6.12 0.76 31.78
N THR A 79 -7.27 0.99 31.13
CA THR A 79 -8.48 1.54 31.77
C THR A 79 -9.46 0.44 32.19
N SER A 80 -10.45 0.76 33.03
CA SER A 80 -11.46 -0.19 33.58
C SER A 80 -12.34 -0.93 32.56
N TRP A 81 -12.20 -0.65 31.26
CA TRP A 81 -12.82 -1.36 30.13
C TRP A 81 -11.79 -2.12 29.26
N GLY A 82 -10.56 -2.23 29.75
CA GLY A 82 -9.35 -2.66 29.06
C GLY A 82 -9.32 -4.11 28.64
N LEU A 83 -9.75 -5.01 29.52
CA LEU A 83 -9.74 -6.47 29.28
C LEU A 83 -10.58 -6.86 28.05
N ARG A 84 -11.77 -6.26 27.88
CA ARG A 84 -12.65 -6.52 26.72
C ARG A 84 -12.12 -5.94 25.40
N ARG A 85 -11.29 -4.89 25.46
CA ARG A 85 -10.64 -4.27 24.28
C ARG A 85 -9.27 -4.87 23.97
N SER A 86 -8.59 -5.48 24.94
CA SER A 86 -7.28 -6.12 24.76
C SER A 86 -7.33 -7.34 23.84
N ALA A 87 -8.52 -7.95 23.68
CA ALA A 87 -8.78 -9.00 22.70
C ALA A 87 -8.95 -8.46 21.26
N GLU A 88 -8.95 -7.14 21.06
CA GLU A 88 -9.22 -6.50 19.77
C GLU A 88 -8.24 -5.36 19.43
N VAL A 89 -8.11 -5.05 18.14
CA VAL A 89 -7.37 -3.86 17.70
C VAL A 89 -8.22 -2.60 17.96
N CYS A 90 -7.78 -1.72 18.86
CA CYS A 90 -8.45 -0.45 19.13
C CYS A 90 -8.23 0.56 17.99
N THR A 91 -9.03 1.63 17.97
CA THR A 91 -8.92 2.67 16.93
C THR A 91 -7.62 3.50 17.03
N HIS A 92 -6.92 3.51 18.17
CA HIS A 92 -5.58 4.10 18.29
C HIS A 92 -4.53 3.26 17.57
N ILE A 93 -4.56 1.93 17.77
CA ILE A 93 -3.68 1.01 17.04
C ILE A 93 -3.98 1.07 15.54
N ALA A 94 -5.26 1.11 15.17
CA ALA A 94 -5.67 1.25 13.78
C ALA A 94 -5.11 2.52 13.12
N ALA A 95 -5.13 3.66 13.82
CA ALA A 95 -4.53 4.90 13.34
C ALA A 95 -3.00 4.76 13.14
N VAL A 96 -2.31 4.04 14.02
CA VAL A 96 -0.89 3.71 13.84
C VAL A 96 -0.65 2.81 12.64
N ILE A 97 -1.50 1.80 12.42
CA ILE A 97 -1.42 0.95 11.23
C ILE A 97 -1.62 1.79 9.95
N LEU A 98 -2.61 2.68 9.93
CA LEU A 98 -2.81 3.62 8.82
C LEU A 98 -1.59 4.49 8.59
N HIS A 99 -1.03 5.07 9.65
CA HIS A 99 0.18 5.89 9.57
C HIS A 99 1.35 5.12 8.97
N ARG A 100 1.56 3.86 9.36
CA ARG A 100 2.62 3.01 8.81
C ARG A 100 2.40 2.70 7.33
N GLU A 101 1.18 2.35 6.93
CA GLU A 101 0.85 2.09 5.52
C GLU A 101 1.00 3.35 4.67
N TYR A 102 0.50 4.48 5.16
CA TYR A 102 0.65 5.78 4.50
C TYR A 102 2.13 6.14 4.31
N SER A 103 2.93 6.04 5.37
CA SER A 103 4.38 6.30 5.29
C SER A 103 5.09 5.37 4.31
N LYS A 104 4.69 4.09 4.23
CA LYS A 104 5.24 3.14 3.24
C LYS A 104 4.85 3.50 1.80
N LEU A 105 3.61 3.92 1.58
CA LEU A 105 3.13 4.40 0.27
C LEU A 105 3.87 5.67 -0.18
N MET A 106 4.33 6.46 0.78
CA MET A 106 5.13 7.67 0.57
C MET A 106 6.64 7.41 0.48
N GLN A 107 7.10 6.16 0.51
CA GLN A 107 8.51 5.87 0.28
C GLN A 107 8.84 5.93 -1.23
N PRO A 108 10.03 6.46 -1.60
CA PRO A 108 10.49 6.38 -2.97
C PRO A 108 10.77 4.94 -3.37
N VAL A 109 10.53 4.64 -4.64
CA VAL A 109 10.86 3.37 -5.30
C VAL A 109 11.38 3.69 -6.70
N TYR A 110 12.23 2.83 -7.25
CA TYR A 110 12.65 2.95 -8.64
C TYR A 110 11.77 2.06 -9.49
N ALA A 111 11.16 2.61 -10.55
CA ALA A 111 10.25 1.86 -11.38
C ALA A 111 10.28 2.26 -12.85
N ALA A 112 9.86 1.32 -13.69
CA ALA A 112 9.53 1.56 -15.08
C ALA A 112 8.21 0.86 -15.42
N VAL A 113 7.46 1.47 -16.33
CA VAL A 113 6.16 0.96 -16.78
C VAL A 113 6.26 0.70 -18.27
N MET A 114 5.95 -0.53 -18.68
CA MET A 114 5.91 -0.94 -20.07
C MET A 114 4.50 -1.41 -20.39
N THR A 115 3.85 -0.79 -21.36
CA THR A 115 2.49 -1.16 -21.80
C THR A 115 2.55 -1.61 -23.24
N MET A 116 1.98 -2.78 -23.53
CA MET A 116 1.93 -3.35 -24.88
C MET A 116 0.50 -3.77 -25.19
N GLU A 117 0.11 -3.65 -26.46
CA GLU A 117 -1.11 -4.27 -26.97
C GLU A 117 -0.72 -5.47 -27.82
N CYS A 118 -1.02 -6.67 -27.33
CA CYS A 118 -0.58 -7.92 -27.95
C CYS A 118 -1.78 -8.67 -28.52
N ASP A 119 -1.61 -9.17 -29.74
CA ASP A 119 -2.49 -10.16 -30.32
C ASP A 119 -1.96 -11.55 -29.92
N GLY A 120 -2.73 -12.30 -29.12
CA GLY A 120 -2.32 -13.62 -28.64
C GLY A 120 -1.30 -13.59 -27.49
N ASP A 121 -0.18 -14.28 -27.66
CA ASP A 121 0.80 -14.53 -26.61
C ASP A 121 1.53 -13.24 -26.20
N HIS A 122 1.85 -13.16 -24.91
CA HIS A 122 2.58 -12.04 -24.34
C HIS A 122 3.46 -12.50 -23.18
N HIS A 123 4.72 -12.08 -23.19
CA HIS A 123 5.68 -12.44 -22.17
C HIS A 123 6.69 -11.32 -21.94
N VAL A 124 7.10 -11.14 -20.69
CA VAL A 124 8.23 -10.28 -20.33
C VAL A 124 9.10 -11.02 -19.34
N GLU A 125 10.38 -11.06 -19.66
CA GLU A 125 11.41 -11.62 -18.81
C GLU A 125 12.40 -10.52 -18.42
N VAL A 126 12.70 -10.45 -17.12
CA VAL A 126 13.77 -9.61 -16.59
C VAL A 126 14.74 -10.52 -15.86
N LEU A 127 15.98 -10.62 -16.35
CA LEU A 127 16.97 -11.57 -15.83
C LEU A 127 17.52 -11.18 -14.44
N ASP A 128 17.19 -9.98 -13.98
CA ASP A 128 17.64 -9.44 -12.71
C ASP A 128 16.74 -9.88 -11.55
N ARG A 129 17.26 -10.70 -10.64
CA ARG A 129 16.49 -11.24 -9.51
C ARG A 129 16.19 -10.22 -8.40
N GLU A 130 16.85 -9.07 -8.40
CA GLU A 130 16.62 -8.04 -7.37
C GLU A 130 15.49 -7.09 -7.76
N VAL A 131 14.91 -7.22 -8.96
CA VAL A 131 13.71 -6.47 -9.33
C VAL A 131 12.46 -7.29 -9.15
N ARG A 132 11.37 -6.59 -8.83
CA ARG A 132 10.03 -7.17 -8.79
C ARG A 132 9.27 -6.74 -10.03
N VAL A 133 8.76 -7.72 -10.77
CA VAL A 133 7.91 -7.50 -11.94
C VAL A 133 6.46 -7.79 -11.57
N ILE A 134 5.58 -6.82 -11.82
CA ILE A 134 4.14 -6.92 -11.60
C ILE A 134 3.45 -6.81 -12.96
N ARG A 135 2.46 -7.67 -13.21
CA ARG A 135 1.72 -7.74 -14.49
C ARG A 135 0.24 -7.48 -14.28
N GLN A 136 -0.34 -6.62 -15.11
CA GLN A 136 -1.79 -6.43 -15.24
C GLN A 136 -2.20 -6.70 -16.70
N VAL A 137 -3.21 -7.53 -16.89
CA VAL A 137 -3.74 -7.89 -18.21
C VAL A 137 -5.16 -7.39 -18.32
N ARG A 138 -5.45 -6.61 -19.36
CA ARG A 138 -6.80 -6.17 -19.73
C ARG A 138 -7.15 -6.73 -21.09
N VAL A 139 -8.25 -7.47 -21.19
CA VAL A 139 -8.71 -7.98 -22.49
C VAL A 139 -9.37 -6.86 -23.27
N LEU A 140 -8.90 -6.64 -24.50
CA LEU A 140 -9.45 -5.66 -25.45
C LEU A 140 -10.45 -6.30 -26.41
N ASN A 141 -10.20 -7.54 -26.80
CA ASN A 141 -11.11 -8.34 -27.63
C ASN A 141 -11.05 -9.82 -27.21
N ASN A 142 -12.22 -10.44 -27.11
CA ASN A 142 -12.41 -11.85 -26.74
C ASN A 142 -12.59 -12.78 -27.95
N ASP A 143 -12.10 -12.40 -29.13
CA ASP A 143 -12.06 -13.31 -30.28
C ASP A 143 -11.21 -14.53 -29.92
N LEU A 144 -11.82 -15.71 -29.93
CA LEU A 144 -11.17 -16.96 -29.53
C LEU A 144 -10.03 -17.36 -30.48
N LEU A 145 -10.05 -16.86 -31.72
CA LEU A 145 -9.01 -17.14 -32.72
C LEU A 145 -7.88 -16.10 -32.67
N LYS A 146 -8.18 -14.87 -32.26
CA LYS A 146 -7.21 -13.78 -32.18
C LYS A 146 -7.50 -12.82 -31.01
N PRO A 147 -7.29 -13.27 -29.76
CA PRO A 147 -7.58 -12.45 -28.61
C PRO A 147 -6.61 -11.27 -28.55
N ARG A 148 -7.10 -10.10 -28.13
CA ARG A 148 -6.28 -8.89 -28.01
C ARG A 148 -6.19 -8.48 -26.55
N TYR A 149 -4.98 -8.26 -26.07
CA TYR A 149 -4.72 -7.89 -24.69
C TYR A 149 -3.97 -6.56 -24.63
N ARG A 150 -4.31 -5.72 -23.66
CA ARG A 150 -3.44 -4.65 -23.19
C ARG A 150 -2.75 -5.15 -21.93
N VAL A 151 -1.44 -5.29 -21.99
CA VAL A 151 -0.63 -5.82 -20.89
C VAL A 151 0.27 -4.71 -20.37
N THR A 152 0.16 -4.44 -19.07
CA THR A 152 1.00 -3.48 -18.36
C THR A 152 1.94 -4.25 -17.46
N TYR A 153 3.24 -4.06 -17.66
CA TYR A 153 4.30 -4.52 -16.78
C TYR A 153 4.86 -3.35 -15.99
N VAL A 154 4.96 -3.55 -14.68
CA VAL A 154 5.62 -2.60 -13.78
C VAL A 154 6.81 -3.29 -13.13
N ILE A 155 7.99 -2.79 -13.46
CA ILE A 155 9.27 -3.29 -12.95
C ILE A 155 9.71 -2.37 -11.83
N THR A 156 9.99 -2.89 -10.65
CA THR A 156 10.32 -2.10 -9.46
C THR A 156 11.58 -2.58 -8.76
N SER A 157 12.31 -1.65 -8.13
CA SER A 157 13.50 -1.89 -7.33
C SER A 157 13.57 -0.89 -6.17
N GLU A 158 14.14 -1.31 -5.04
CA GLU A 158 14.41 -0.43 -3.89
C GLU A 158 15.67 0.44 -4.12
N LYS A 159 16.50 0.11 -5.12
CA LYS A 159 17.73 0.84 -5.48
C LYS A 159 17.70 1.30 -6.95
N PRO A 160 18.43 2.39 -7.32
CA PRO A 160 18.60 2.78 -8.71
C PRO A 160 19.13 1.60 -9.53
N LYS A 161 18.52 1.35 -10.69
CA LYS A 161 18.90 0.23 -11.53
C LYS A 161 18.57 0.46 -13.00
N THR A 162 19.37 -0.15 -13.85
CA THR A 162 19.12 -0.31 -15.27
C THR A 162 19.02 -1.80 -15.55
N VAL A 163 17.96 -2.24 -16.21
CA VAL A 163 17.64 -3.66 -16.35
C VAL A 163 17.51 -4.11 -17.79
N MET A 164 17.96 -5.35 -17.96
CA MET A 164 17.80 -6.25 -19.07
C MET A 164 16.34 -6.67 -19.34
N VAL A 165 15.53 -6.06 -20.23
CA VAL A 165 14.15 -6.54 -20.46
C VAL A 165 14.02 -7.24 -21.80
N ARG A 166 13.60 -8.51 -21.78
CA ARG A 166 13.20 -9.27 -22.97
C ARG A 166 11.69 -9.34 -23.02
N TYR A 167 11.11 -9.14 -24.19
CA TYR A 167 9.66 -9.20 -24.35
C TYR A 167 9.27 -9.98 -25.60
N ALA A 168 8.08 -10.58 -25.53
CA ALA A 168 7.37 -11.18 -26.65
C ALA A 168 5.92 -10.67 -26.63
N CYS A 169 5.40 -10.26 -27.79
CA CYS A 169 4.06 -9.71 -27.96
C CYS A 169 3.54 -10.12 -29.35
N GLY A 170 2.78 -11.22 -29.41
CA GLY A 170 2.51 -11.91 -30.67
C GLY A 170 3.81 -12.37 -31.34
N ASP A 171 4.01 -11.98 -32.59
CA ASP A 171 5.22 -12.30 -33.36
C ASP A 171 6.40 -11.35 -33.08
N GLU A 172 6.17 -10.24 -32.36
CA GLU A 172 7.21 -9.29 -32.01
C GLU A 172 8.01 -9.80 -30.81
N ILE A 173 9.32 -9.96 -30.99
CA ILE A 173 10.27 -10.30 -29.93
C ILE A 173 11.35 -9.22 -29.92
N GLY A 174 11.68 -8.73 -28.74
CA GLY A 174 12.67 -7.68 -28.60
C GLY A 174 13.39 -7.71 -27.25
N GLU A 175 14.49 -6.99 -27.20
CA GLU A 175 15.21 -6.70 -25.98
C GLU A 175 15.36 -5.18 -25.86
N GLN A 176 15.04 -4.63 -24.70
CA GLN A 176 15.20 -3.19 -24.42
C GLN A 176 15.82 -2.94 -23.05
N GLU A 177 16.89 -2.14 -23.03
CA GLU A 177 17.50 -1.71 -21.78
C GLU A 177 16.66 -0.59 -21.17
N ILE A 178 16.25 -0.77 -19.91
CA ILE A 178 15.34 0.16 -19.23
C ILE A 178 15.97 0.65 -17.94
N THR A 179 16.14 1.98 -17.83
CA THR A 179 16.56 2.62 -16.58
C THR A 179 15.33 2.93 -15.72
N LEU A 180 15.34 2.44 -14.48
CA LEU A 180 14.23 2.64 -13.55
C LEU A 180 14.24 4.07 -13.00
N GLY A 181 13.15 4.81 -13.21
CA GLY A 181 12.98 6.17 -12.72
C GLY A 181 12.56 6.19 -11.25
N LYS A 182 13.08 7.15 -10.47
CA LYS A 182 12.64 7.36 -9.09
C LYS A 182 11.21 7.90 -9.08
N THR A 183 10.31 7.22 -8.37
CA THR A 183 8.92 7.61 -8.19
C THR A 183 8.46 7.30 -6.76
N MET A 184 7.22 7.61 -6.43
CA MET A 184 6.62 7.30 -5.13
C MET A 184 5.87 5.97 -5.22
N ARG A 185 5.94 5.15 -4.17
CA ARG A 185 5.33 3.81 -4.18
C ARG A 185 3.83 3.84 -4.46
N TYR A 186 3.09 4.84 -3.96
CA TYR A 186 1.65 4.95 -4.23
C TYR A 186 1.32 5.08 -5.72
N ILE A 187 2.20 5.66 -6.54
CA ILE A 187 1.98 5.80 -7.99
C ILE A 187 1.92 4.41 -8.64
N ILE A 188 2.81 3.51 -8.21
CA ILE A 188 2.82 2.11 -8.68
C ILE A 188 1.53 1.40 -8.29
N GLU A 189 1.09 1.59 -7.05
CA GLU A 189 -0.14 0.96 -6.55
C GLU A 189 -1.39 1.47 -7.29
N LEU A 190 -1.42 2.75 -7.68
CA LEU A 190 -2.52 3.32 -8.48
C LEU A 190 -2.53 2.82 -9.92
N ILE A 191 -1.35 2.61 -10.52
CA ILE A 191 -1.25 2.04 -11.88
C ILE A 191 -1.73 0.60 -11.91
N MET A 192 -1.45 -0.15 -10.84
CA MET A 192 -1.76 -1.58 -10.72
C MET A 192 -3.19 -1.88 -10.24
N ARG A 193 -4.00 -0.85 -10.01
CA ARG A 193 -5.40 -0.97 -9.57
C ARG A 193 -6.33 -1.30 -10.74
#